data_AF-A0A2N3QEZ7-F1
#
_entry.id   AF-A0A2N3QEZ7-F1
#
_cell.length_a   1.000
_cell.length_b   1.000
_cell.length_c   1.000
_cell.angle_alpha   90.00
_cell.angle_beta   90.00
_cell.angle_gamma   90.00
#
_symmetry.space_group_name_H-M   'P 1'
#
loop_
_entity.id
_entity.type
_entity.pdbx_description
1 polymer ?
#
loop_
_entity_poly.entity_id
_entity_poly.type
_entity_poly.pdbx_seq_one_letter_code
_entity_poly.pdbx_strand_id
1 'polypeptide(L)'
;MRAVCTQPYDEAMEHTAITTPATPHVTDVMFGYCGVLIDWRPRRTIEGLYPAGVVDMFFDPADPHGVAYYDDLADLGWSEERIIADYEREHGPAVAWIMRLYFEFQRLGFYDMIDGMPTLMRDLHARGVRLWGLTNFTVRGVREMHGKYPWLNLLGGTVISAQEGVAKPDPRIYDIAIGRFHLDPAQTLFVDDNACNVLAARAAGLQAVRFESAAQIRALTLD
;
A
#
# COMPACT_ATOMS: atom_id res chain seq x y z
N MET A 1 -0.96 -10.05 9.79
CA MET A 1 -0.26 -11.02 8.93
C MET A 1 -0.21 -10.49 7.51
N ARG A 2 0.95 -10.12 6.95
CA ARG A 2 1.10 -9.89 5.49
C ARG A 2 0.47 -11.09 4.78
N ALA A 3 -0.54 -10.86 3.95
CA ALA A 3 -1.28 -11.93 3.30
C ALA A 3 -0.32 -12.82 2.51
N VAL A 4 -0.10 -14.05 3.00
CA VAL A 4 0.59 -15.09 2.24
C VAL A 4 -0.45 -15.63 1.28
N CYS A 5 -0.20 -15.50 -0.03
CA CYS A 5 -1.05 -16.09 -1.05
C CYS A 5 -1.09 -17.60 -0.82
N THR A 6 -2.21 -18.13 -0.34
CA THR A 6 -2.40 -19.58 -0.22
C THR A 6 -2.77 -20.23 -1.55
N GLN A 7 -3.02 -19.42 -2.59
CA GLN A 7 -3.14 -19.90 -3.96
C GLN A 7 -1.78 -19.83 -4.65
N PRO A 8 -1.30 -20.94 -5.25
CA PRO A 8 -0.07 -20.92 -6.02
C PRO A 8 -0.18 -19.92 -7.16
N TYR A 9 0.89 -19.15 -7.36
CA TYR A 9 1.09 -18.36 -8.58
C TYR A 9 1.30 -19.36 -9.72
N ASP A 10 0.24 -19.75 -10.41
CA ASP A 10 0.37 -20.49 -11.65
C ASP A 10 0.76 -19.49 -12.76
N GLU A 11 2.04 -19.47 -13.11
CA GLU A 11 2.55 -18.83 -14.34
C GLU A 11 1.81 -19.34 -15.60
N ALA A 12 1.06 -20.44 -15.49
CA ALA A 12 0.32 -21.08 -16.58
C ALA A 12 -1.00 -20.39 -16.99
N MET A 13 -1.47 -19.34 -16.31
CA MET A 13 -2.70 -18.62 -16.69
C MET A 13 -2.47 -17.50 -17.73
N GLU A 14 -1.25 -17.31 -18.23
CA GLU A 14 -0.92 -16.26 -19.23
C GLU A 14 -1.33 -16.59 -20.68
N HIS A 15 -1.87 -17.79 -20.94
CA HIS A 15 -2.20 -18.22 -22.30
C HIS A 15 -3.64 -18.75 -22.42
N THR A 16 -4.61 -17.85 -22.33
CA THR A 16 -5.91 -18.08 -22.97
C THR A 16 -6.09 -17.05 -24.07
N ALA A 17 -6.29 -17.51 -25.31
CA ALA A 17 -6.42 -16.66 -26.48
C ALA A 17 -7.60 -15.68 -26.31
N ILE A 18 -7.29 -14.41 -26.04
CA ILE A 18 -8.26 -13.33 -25.96
C ILE A 18 -8.58 -12.88 -27.38
N THR A 19 -9.83 -13.11 -27.79
CA THR A 19 -10.44 -12.39 -28.91
C THR A 19 -10.43 -10.92 -28.54
N THR A 20 -9.67 -10.07 -29.23
CA THR A 20 -9.42 -8.67 -28.86
C THR A 20 -10.74 -7.90 -28.66
N PRO A 21 -11.16 -7.62 -27.40
CA PRO A 21 -12.13 -6.56 -27.17
C PRO A 21 -11.39 -5.24 -27.39
N ALA A 22 -12.08 -4.20 -27.83
CA ALA A 22 -11.52 -2.84 -27.78
C ALA A 22 -10.94 -2.61 -26.37
N THR A 23 -9.69 -2.15 -26.30
CA THR A 23 -9.02 -1.88 -25.02
C THR A 23 -9.93 -1.01 -24.17
N PRO A 24 -10.40 -1.48 -23.00
CA PRO A 24 -11.33 -0.69 -22.20
C PRO A 24 -10.64 0.61 -21.79
N HIS A 25 -11.26 1.73 -22.15
CA HIS A 25 -10.73 3.07 -21.86
C HIS A 25 -10.70 3.29 -20.34
N VAL A 26 -9.51 3.43 -19.76
CA VAL A 26 -9.33 3.70 -18.33
C VAL A 26 -9.70 5.15 -18.02
N THR A 27 -10.70 5.35 -17.16
CA THR A 27 -11.13 6.68 -16.68
C THR A 27 -10.59 7.00 -15.29
N ASP A 28 -10.24 5.95 -14.54
CA ASP A 28 -9.88 6.01 -13.14
C ASP A 28 -8.66 5.12 -12.87
N VAL A 29 -7.70 5.62 -12.09
CA VAL A 29 -6.58 4.82 -11.59
C VAL A 29 -6.54 4.91 -10.08
N MET A 30 -6.59 3.75 -9.42
CA MET A 30 -6.50 3.62 -7.97
C MET A 30 -5.15 2.98 -7.61
N PHE A 31 -4.33 3.71 -6.86
CA PHE A 31 -2.99 3.29 -6.50
C PHE A 31 -2.90 2.78 -5.07
N GLY A 32 -2.18 1.67 -4.88
CA GLY A 32 -1.49 1.37 -3.63
C GLY A 32 -0.43 2.43 -3.31
N TYR A 33 0.00 2.53 -2.05
CA TYR A 33 0.98 3.54 -1.65
C TYR A 33 2.39 2.96 -1.57
N CYS A 34 2.68 2.19 -0.52
CA CYS A 34 4.00 1.61 -0.28
C CYS A 34 4.33 0.61 -1.40
N GLY A 35 5.47 0.77 -2.06
CA GLY A 35 5.88 -0.06 -3.19
C GLY A 35 5.33 0.37 -4.55
N VAL A 36 4.42 1.36 -4.60
CA VAL A 36 3.82 1.88 -5.85
C VAL A 36 4.02 3.39 -5.99
N LEU A 37 3.49 4.17 -5.05
CA LEU A 37 3.69 5.62 -5.02
C LEU A 37 4.89 6.01 -4.18
N ILE A 38 5.10 5.33 -3.05
CA ILE A 38 6.10 5.66 -2.03
C ILE A 38 7.10 4.51 -1.90
N ASP A 39 8.38 4.84 -1.96
CA ASP A 39 9.48 3.97 -1.55
C ASP A 39 9.50 3.90 -0.01
N TRP A 40 8.75 2.95 0.54
CA TRP A 40 8.65 2.72 1.97
C TRP A 40 9.79 1.82 2.46
N ARG A 41 10.66 2.39 3.31
CA ARG A 41 11.83 1.73 3.88
C ARG A 41 11.73 1.74 5.42
N PRO A 42 10.96 0.83 6.02
CA PRO A 42 10.64 0.87 7.45
C PRO A 42 11.87 0.83 8.35
N ARG A 43 12.95 0.14 7.94
CA ARG A 43 14.19 0.06 8.73
C ARG A 43 14.84 1.42 8.95
N ARG A 44 14.70 2.36 8.00
CA ARG A 44 15.28 3.71 8.09
C ARG A 44 14.74 4.56 9.24
N THR A 45 13.60 4.18 9.80
CA THR A 45 13.01 4.86 10.98
C THR A 45 13.92 4.77 12.20
N ILE A 46 14.68 3.67 12.34
CA ILE A 46 15.53 3.41 13.51
C ILE A 46 16.99 3.10 13.15
N GLU A 47 17.31 2.88 11.87
CA GLU A 47 18.71 2.76 11.42
C GLU A 47 19.51 4.02 11.79
N GLY A 48 20.69 3.82 12.39
CA GLY A 48 21.54 4.89 12.90
C GLY A 48 21.24 5.30 14.35
N LEU A 49 20.10 4.91 14.92
CA LEU A 49 19.81 5.09 16.35
C LEU A 49 20.32 3.92 17.20
N TYR A 50 20.42 2.73 16.58
CA TYR A 50 20.85 1.49 17.24
C TYR A 50 21.91 0.74 16.44
N PRO A 51 22.73 -0.12 17.09
CA PRO A 51 23.59 -1.07 16.39
C PRO A 51 22.80 -1.98 15.44
N ALA A 52 23.41 -2.40 14.34
CA ALA A 52 22.75 -3.21 13.30
C ALA A 52 22.03 -4.44 13.86
N GLY A 53 22.66 -5.19 14.78
CA GLY A 53 22.05 -6.38 15.37
C GLY A 53 20.77 -6.11 16.18
N VAL A 54 20.61 -4.91 16.74
CA VAL A 54 19.36 -4.51 17.43
C VAL A 54 18.27 -4.19 16.40
N VAL A 55 18.62 -3.53 15.30
CA VAL A 55 17.69 -3.28 14.18
C VAL A 55 17.27 -4.61 13.55
N ASP A 56 18.19 -5.54 13.37
CA ASP A 56 17.90 -6.88 12.84
C ASP A 56 16.95 -7.66 13.75
N MET A 57 17.17 -7.63 15.06
CA MET A 57 16.27 -8.24 16.04
C MET A 57 14.87 -7.61 16.01
N PHE A 58 14.77 -6.28 15.94
CA PHE A 58 13.47 -5.59 15.92
C PHE A 58 12.65 -5.92 14.65
N PHE A 59 13.32 -6.17 13.52
CA PHE A 59 12.69 -6.55 12.26
C PHE A 59 12.75 -8.06 11.96
N ASP A 60 13.03 -8.89 12.97
CA ASP A 60 13.13 -10.35 12.76
C ASP A 60 11.75 -10.92 12.34
N PRO A 61 11.61 -11.47 11.12
CA PRO A 61 10.35 -12.05 10.67
C PRO A 61 9.99 -13.35 11.42
N ALA A 62 10.91 -13.93 12.19
CA ALA A 62 10.64 -15.10 13.00
C ALA A 62 9.92 -14.77 14.32
N ASP A 63 9.84 -13.50 14.73
CA ASP A 63 9.10 -13.08 15.91
C ASP A 63 7.58 -13.04 15.63
N PRO A 64 6.77 -13.95 16.22
CA PRO A 64 5.33 -13.98 15.98
C PRO A 64 4.61 -12.74 16.52
N HIS A 65 5.22 -12.00 17.45
CA HIS A 65 4.73 -10.72 17.97
C HIS A 65 5.71 -9.59 17.64
N GLY A 66 6.42 -9.70 16.51
CA GLY A 66 7.36 -8.70 16.03
C GLY A 66 6.67 -7.50 15.36
N VAL A 67 7.48 -6.59 14.82
CA VAL A 67 6.97 -5.34 14.18
C VAL A 67 5.97 -5.62 13.05
N ALA A 68 6.17 -6.67 12.26
CA ALA A 68 5.25 -7.00 11.17
C ALA A 68 3.83 -7.34 11.69
N TYR A 69 3.73 -8.09 12.79
CA TYR A 69 2.44 -8.39 13.43
C TYR A 69 1.72 -7.12 13.87
N TYR A 70 2.44 -6.18 14.46
CA TYR A 70 1.88 -4.92 14.94
C TYR A 70 1.61 -3.89 13.84
N ASP A 71 2.39 -3.86 12.76
CA ASP A 71 2.07 -3.10 11.55
C ASP A 71 0.71 -3.55 10.99
N ASP A 72 0.48 -4.87 10.92
CA ASP A 72 -0.79 -5.41 10.45
C ASP A 72 -1.97 -5.04 11.37
N LEU A 73 -1.75 -4.93 12.69
CA LEU A 73 -2.76 -4.43 13.62
C LEU A 73 -3.00 -2.92 13.48
N ALA A 74 -1.94 -2.15 13.22
CA ALA A 74 -2.03 -0.72 12.94
C ALA A 74 -2.85 -0.46 11.66
N ASP A 75 -2.63 -1.28 10.62
CA ASP A 75 -3.39 -1.27 9.37
C ASP A 75 -4.87 -1.61 9.59
N LEU A 76 -5.22 -2.30 10.68
CA LEU A 76 -6.60 -2.57 11.10
C LEU A 76 -7.14 -1.55 12.11
N GLY A 77 -6.41 -0.47 12.38
CA GLY A 77 -6.88 0.66 13.19
C GLY A 77 -6.52 0.59 14.67
N TRP A 78 -5.61 -0.28 15.09
CA TRP A 78 -5.05 -0.17 16.44
C TRP A 78 -4.27 1.13 16.60
N SER A 79 -4.47 1.82 17.73
CA SER A 79 -3.70 3.02 18.05
C SER A 79 -2.27 2.68 18.43
N GLU A 80 -1.37 3.64 18.23
CA GLU A 80 0.05 3.48 18.58
C GLU A 80 0.22 3.23 20.08
N GLU A 81 -0.56 3.91 20.93
CA GLU A 81 -0.51 3.71 22.39
C GLU A 81 -0.88 2.27 22.75
N ARG A 82 -1.91 1.72 22.09
CA ARG A 82 -2.33 0.33 22.30
C ARG A 82 -1.24 -0.64 21.84
N ILE A 83 -0.70 -0.45 20.63
CA ILE A 83 0.36 -1.28 20.07
C ILE A 83 1.59 -1.27 20.98
N ILE A 84 2.04 -0.10 21.39
CA ILE A 84 3.23 0.04 22.23
C ILE A 84 3.00 -0.62 23.61
N ALA A 85 1.82 -0.45 24.21
CA ALA A 85 1.50 -1.08 25.49
C ALA A 85 1.44 -2.62 25.37
N ASP A 86 0.94 -3.15 24.26
CA ASP A 86 0.90 -4.58 23.97
C ASP A 86 2.31 -5.14 23.74
N TYR A 87 3.09 -4.47 22.89
CA TYR A 87 4.48 -4.79 22.59
C TYR A 87 5.35 -4.78 23.86
N GLU A 88 5.10 -3.83 24.78
CA GLU A 88 5.79 -3.76 26.07
C GLU A 88 5.49 -4.95 26.99
N ARG A 89 4.26 -5.49 26.97
CA ARG A 89 3.97 -6.70 27.75
C ARG A 89 4.68 -7.94 27.18
N GLU A 90 4.77 -8.03 25.85
CA GLU A 90 5.40 -9.18 25.19
C GLU A 90 6.93 -9.14 25.29
N HIS A 91 7.54 -7.96 25.11
CA HIS A 91 8.99 -7.82 24.92
C HIS A 91 9.71 -7.05 26.03
N GLY A 92 8.96 -6.46 26.97
CA GLY A 92 9.48 -5.62 28.03
C GLY A 92 9.74 -4.17 27.62
N PRO A 93 9.93 -3.26 28.60
CA PRO A 93 9.97 -1.82 28.38
C PRO A 93 11.15 -1.33 27.54
N ALA A 94 12.30 -2.02 27.61
CA ALA A 94 13.48 -1.63 26.85
C ALA A 94 13.30 -1.83 25.34
N VAL A 95 12.69 -2.95 24.92
CA VAL A 95 12.43 -3.23 23.50
C VAL A 95 11.25 -2.40 23.01
N ALA A 96 10.22 -2.20 23.83
CA ALA A 96 9.09 -1.33 23.49
C ALA A 96 9.49 0.14 23.26
N TRP A 97 10.60 0.59 23.84
CA TRP A 97 11.16 1.90 23.51
C TRP A 97 11.56 2.00 22.03
N ILE A 98 12.06 0.92 21.41
CA ILE A 98 12.37 0.88 19.98
C ILE A 98 11.09 1.02 19.15
N MET A 99 10.00 0.35 19.54
CA MET A 99 8.68 0.50 18.92
C MET A 99 8.15 1.94 19.00
N ARG A 100 8.35 2.62 20.14
CA ARG A 100 8.00 4.04 20.28
C ARG A 100 8.76 4.89 19.27
N LEU A 101 10.07 4.69 19.13
CA LEU A 101 10.89 5.43 18.17
C LEU A 101 10.56 5.09 16.71
N TYR A 102 10.21 3.84 16.42
CA TYR A 102 9.74 3.40 15.10
C TYR A 102 8.52 4.23 14.64
N PHE A 103 7.53 4.42 15.52
CA PHE A 103 6.38 5.27 15.23
C PHE A 103 6.75 6.76 15.20
N GLU A 104 7.54 7.25 16.15
CA GLU A 104 7.93 8.67 16.21
C GLU A 104 8.67 9.10 14.94
N PHE A 105 9.56 8.25 14.43
CA PHE A 105 10.39 8.54 13.26
C PHE A 105 9.87 7.90 11.96
N GLN A 106 8.59 7.51 11.91
CA GLN A 106 7.99 6.87 10.73
C GLN A 106 8.26 7.68 9.44
N ARG A 107 8.25 9.01 9.53
CA ARG A 107 8.55 9.93 8.42
C ARG A 107 9.91 9.71 7.73
N LEU A 108 10.91 9.18 8.44
CA LEU A 108 12.23 8.85 7.89
C LEU A 108 12.19 7.62 6.98
N GLY A 109 11.23 6.72 7.22
CA GLY A 109 11.01 5.54 6.40
C GLY A 109 10.31 5.83 5.08
N PHE A 110 9.53 6.91 4.98
CA PHE A 110 9.04 7.38 3.67
C PHE A 110 10.24 7.92 2.92
N TYR A 111 10.95 7.10 2.15
CA TYR A 111 12.25 7.51 1.65
C TYR A 111 12.10 8.54 0.53
N ASP A 112 11.34 8.18 -0.51
CA ASP A 112 11.01 9.02 -1.64
C ASP A 112 9.71 8.56 -2.31
N MET A 113 9.27 9.25 -3.36
CA MET A 113 8.32 8.66 -4.32
C MET A 113 9.04 7.69 -5.26
N ILE A 114 8.32 6.67 -5.73
CA ILE A 114 8.85 5.74 -6.73
C ILE A 114 9.16 6.49 -8.03
N ASP A 115 10.26 6.11 -8.69
CA ASP A 115 10.76 6.78 -9.89
C ASP A 115 9.70 6.84 -11.01
N GLY A 116 9.62 7.99 -11.67
CA GLY A 116 8.64 8.27 -12.72
C GLY A 116 7.19 8.49 -12.26
N MET A 117 6.81 8.11 -11.03
CA MET A 117 5.42 8.25 -10.55
C MET A 117 4.93 9.70 -10.50
N PRO A 118 5.72 10.70 -10.03
CA PRO A 118 5.31 12.11 -10.11
C PRO A 118 4.92 12.56 -11.52
N THR A 119 5.72 12.19 -12.53
CA THR A 119 5.47 12.50 -13.94
C THR A 119 4.23 11.79 -14.45
N LEU A 120 4.09 10.49 -14.15
CA LEU A 120 2.93 9.70 -14.54
C LEU A 120 1.62 10.27 -13.96
N MET A 121 1.57 10.55 -12.65
CA MET A 121 0.38 11.10 -12.00
C MET A 121 -0.04 12.43 -12.61
N ARG A 122 0.92 13.33 -12.86
CA ARG A 122 0.64 14.61 -13.51
C ARG A 122 0.06 14.42 -14.91
N ASP A 123 0.63 13.52 -15.70
CA ASP A 123 0.23 13.32 -17.09
C ASP A 123 -1.16 12.64 -17.18
N LEU A 124 -1.45 11.67 -16.30
CA LEU A 124 -2.78 11.09 -16.15
C LEU A 124 -3.82 12.15 -15.76
N HIS A 125 -3.50 12.95 -14.75
CA HIS A 125 -4.37 14.04 -14.31
C HIS A 125 -4.64 15.06 -15.43
N ALA A 126 -3.61 15.44 -16.19
CA ALA A 126 -3.74 16.35 -17.34
C ALA A 126 -4.60 15.78 -18.48
N ARG A 127 -4.69 14.45 -18.59
CA ARG A 127 -5.56 13.74 -19.55
C ARG A 127 -6.97 13.51 -19.04
N GLY A 128 -7.30 14.00 -17.84
CA GLY A 128 -8.63 13.89 -17.25
C GLY A 128 -8.90 12.54 -16.56
N VAL A 129 -7.88 11.71 -16.38
CA VAL A 129 -7.99 10.46 -15.60
C VAL A 129 -8.08 10.82 -14.12
N ARG A 130 -9.11 10.33 -13.43
CA ARG A 130 -9.27 10.54 -11.98
C ARG A 130 -8.34 9.61 -11.22
N LEU A 131 -7.66 10.13 -10.20
CA LEU A 131 -6.65 9.39 -9.44
C LEU A 131 -7.12 9.18 -8.01
N TRP A 132 -6.94 7.96 -7.48
CA TRP A 132 -7.40 7.56 -6.17
C TRP A 132 -6.34 6.78 -5.41
N GLY A 133 -6.42 6.78 -4.09
CA GLY A 133 -5.59 5.96 -3.21
C GLY A 133 -6.37 4.84 -2.54
N LEU A 134 -5.75 3.67 -2.42
CA LEU A 134 -6.21 2.58 -1.56
C LEU A 134 -5.01 1.93 -0.88
N THR A 135 -4.83 2.18 0.42
CA THR A 135 -3.63 1.74 1.15
C THR A 135 -3.95 1.02 2.45
N ASN A 136 -3.17 -0.02 2.72
CA ASN A 136 -3.02 -0.55 4.07
C ASN A 136 -2.01 0.35 4.78
N PHE A 137 -2.48 1.23 5.66
CA PHE A 137 -1.63 2.12 6.45
C PHE A 137 -2.43 2.82 7.55
N THR A 138 -1.72 3.50 8.46
CA THR A 138 -2.33 4.37 9.46
C THR A 138 -2.75 5.73 8.88
N VAL A 139 -3.80 6.34 9.46
CA VAL A 139 -4.27 7.69 9.07
C VAL A 139 -3.19 8.75 9.26
N ARG A 140 -2.42 8.67 10.36
CA ARG A 140 -1.31 9.60 10.63
C ARG A 140 -0.25 9.50 9.55
N GLY A 141 0.15 8.27 9.21
CA GLY A 141 1.16 8.01 8.20
C GLY A 141 0.77 8.51 6.81
N VAL A 142 -0.48 8.26 6.38
CA VAL A 142 -0.99 8.79 5.10
C VAL A 142 -0.96 10.33 5.08
N ARG A 143 -1.36 10.98 6.18
CA ARG A 143 -1.28 12.44 6.31
C ARG A 143 0.17 12.94 6.19
N GLU A 144 1.12 12.26 6.83
CA GLU A 144 2.53 12.63 6.75
C GLU A 144 3.11 12.47 5.34
N MET A 145 2.72 11.42 4.61
CA MET A 145 3.10 11.23 3.20
C MET A 145 2.57 12.36 2.33
N HIS A 146 1.28 12.70 2.44
CA HIS A 146 0.68 13.83 1.69
C HIS A 146 1.35 15.17 2.02
N GLY A 147 1.74 15.39 3.29
CA GLY A 147 2.50 16.57 3.69
C GLY A 147 3.96 16.57 3.21
N LYS A 148 4.53 15.41 2.86
CA LYS A 148 5.90 15.27 2.35
C LYS A 148 5.98 15.34 0.83
N TYR A 149 4.98 14.78 0.13
CA TYR A 149 5.00 14.55 -1.31
C TYR A 149 3.82 15.25 -1.98
N PRO A 150 4.01 16.48 -2.51
CA PRO A 150 2.91 17.29 -3.03
C PRO A 150 2.11 16.64 -4.16
N TRP A 151 2.71 15.72 -4.92
CA TRP A 151 2.06 14.99 -6.02
C TRP A 151 0.89 14.11 -5.56
N LEU A 152 0.89 13.66 -4.29
CA LEU A 152 -0.24 12.92 -3.73
C LEU A 152 -1.52 13.76 -3.64
N ASN A 153 -1.42 15.09 -3.66
CA ASN A 153 -2.59 15.98 -3.69
C ASN A 153 -3.32 15.96 -5.05
N LEU A 154 -2.79 15.29 -6.07
CA LEU A 154 -3.52 15.00 -7.32
C LEU A 154 -4.58 13.90 -7.15
N LEU A 155 -4.50 13.13 -6.05
CA LEU A 155 -5.52 12.14 -5.72
C LEU A 155 -6.81 12.84 -5.27
N GLY A 156 -7.94 12.46 -5.85
CA GLY A 156 -9.27 12.95 -5.46
C GLY A 156 -9.74 12.41 -4.11
N GLY A 157 -9.06 11.39 -3.57
CA GLY A 157 -9.35 10.78 -2.27
C GLY A 157 -8.53 9.51 -2.03
N THR A 158 -8.50 9.07 -0.77
CA THR A 158 -7.79 7.86 -0.35
C THR A 158 -8.67 7.04 0.60
N VAL A 159 -8.83 5.74 0.33
CA VAL A 159 -9.33 4.78 1.32
C VAL A 159 -8.13 4.28 2.13
N ILE A 160 -8.21 4.40 3.45
CA ILE A 160 -7.13 4.09 4.40
C ILE A 160 -7.62 2.94 5.29
N SER A 161 -6.96 1.79 5.24
CA SER A 161 -7.42 0.58 5.94
C SER A 161 -7.66 0.80 7.44
N ALA A 162 -6.77 1.54 8.12
CA ALA A 162 -6.87 1.78 9.55
C ALA A 162 -8.12 2.61 9.92
N GLN A 163 -8.60 3.44 8.99
CA GLN A 163 -9.84 4.19 9.16
C GLN A 163 -11.07 3.30 8.95
N GLU A 164 -10.99 2.34 8.03
CA GLU A 164 -12.11 1.44 7.71
C GLU A 164 -12.18 0.20 8.62
N GLY A 165 -11.10 -0.13 9.33
CA GLY A 165 -10.99 -1.36 10.11
C GLY A 165 -10.92 -2.63 9.25
N VAL A 166 -10.64 -2.48 7.96
CA VAL A 166 -10.53 -3.54 6.96
C VAL A 166 -9.35 -3.22 6.06
N ALA A 167 -8.52 -4.22 5.76
CA ALA A 167 -7.29 -4.10 4.97
C ALA A 167 -7.35 -4.97 3.72
N LYS A 168 -6.67 -4.57 2.64
CA LYS A 168 -6.41 -5.45 1.50
C LYS A 168 -5.67 -6.71 2.00
N PRO A 169 -5.97 -7.92 1.48
CA PRO A 169 -6.79 -8.22 0.30
C PRO A 169 -8.27 -8.54 0.63
N ASP A 170 -8.83 -8.12 1.77
CA ASP A 170 -10.24 -8.36 2.08
C ASP A 170 -11.15 -7.68 1.02
N PRO A 171 -12.09 -8.41 0.38
CA PRO A 171 -12.93 -7.87 -0.70
C PRO A 171 -13.70 -6.61 -0.29
N ARG A 172 -14.09 -6.49 0.98
CA ARG A 172 -14.88 -5.35 1.48
C ARG A 172 -14.18 -4.01 1.30
N ILE A 173 -12.84 -3.97 1.30
CA ILE A 173 -12.12 -2.70 1.15
C ILE A 173 -12.21 -2.17 -0.29
N TYR A 174 -12.30 -3.06 -1.27
CA TYR A 174 -12.48 -2.67 -2.67
C TYR A 174 -13.90 -2.18 -2.90
N ASP A 175 -14.90 -2.86 -2.33
CA ASP A 175 -16.31 -2.41 -2.36
C ASP A 175 -16.46 -1.01 -1.75
N ILE A 176 -15.78 -0.74 -0.63
CA ILE A 176 -15.74 0.58 0.00
C ILE A 176 -15.17 1.62 -0.97
N ALA A 177 -14.04 1.34 -1.63
CA ALA A 177 -13.41 2.27 -2.57
C ALA A 177 -14.28 2.52 -3.81
N ILE A 178 -14.84 1.46 -4.39
CA ILE A 178 -15.74 1.53 -5.55
C ILE A 178 -16.97 2.40 -5.23
N GLY A 179 -17.63 2.13 -4.10
CA GLY A 179 -18.80 2.89 -3.67
C GLY A 179 -18.48 4.34 -3.32
N ARG A 180 -17.39 4.59 -2.59
CA ARG A 180 -17.00 5.93 -2.12
C ARG A 180 -16.59 6.87 -3.24
N PHE A 181 -15.87 6.37 -4.23
CA PHE A 181 -15.37 7.19 -5.34
C PHE A 181 -16.26 7.11 -6.59
N HIS A 182 -17.36 6.36 -6.51
CA HIS A 182 -18.28 6.13 -7.62
C HIS A 182 -17.53 5.61 -8.86
N LEU A 183 -16.78 4.53 -8.66
CA LEU A 183 -15.96 3.91 -9.70
C LEU A 183 -16.80 2.96 -10.54
N ASP A 184 -16.56 2.95 -11.84
CA ASP A 184 -16.91 1.81 -12.69
C ASP A 184 -15.74 0.81 -12.65
N PRO A 185 -15.90 -0.39 -12.08
CA PRO A 185 -14.82 -1.36 -12.00
C PRO A 185 -14.24 -1.74 -13.37
N ALA A 186 -15.07 -1.73 -14.42
CA ALA A 186 -14.64 -2.05 -15.78
C ALA A 186 -13.81 -0.94 -16.44
N GLN A 187 -13.80 0.29 -15.89
CA GLN A 187 -13.00 1.43 -16.37
C GLN A 187 -11.94 1.90 -15.35
N THR A 188 -11.80 1.17 -14.24
CA THR A 188 -10.87 1.51 -13.16
C THR A 188 -9.71 0.53 -13.15
N LEU A 189 -8.49 1.06 -13.24
CA LEU A 189 -7.26 0.29 -13.05
C LEU A 189 -6.79 0.41 -11.60
N PHE A 190 -6.71 -0.71 -10.88
CA PHE A 190 -6.03 -0.82 -9.60
C PHE A 190 -4.58 -1.26 -9.78
N VAL A 191 -3.66 -0.56 -9.12
CA VAL A 191 -2.21 -0.79 -9.21
C VAL A 191 -1.64 -1.05 -7.82
N ASP A 192 -1.05 -2.22 -7.60
CA ASP A 192 -0.48 -2.64 -6.31
C ASP A 192 0.77 -3.49 -6.52
N ASP A 193 1.76 -3.42 -5.62
CA ASP A 193 2.98 -4.24 -5.70
C ASP A 193 2.74 -5.68 -5.20
N ASN A 194 1.75 -5.85 -4.32
CA ASN A 194 1.40 -7.14 -3.73
C ASN A 194 0.38 -7.88 -4.61
N ALA A 195 0.80 -9.05 -5.09
CA ALA A 195 -0.01 -9.82 -6.01
C ALA A 195 -1.32 -10.37 -5.40
N CYS A 196 -1.39 -10.61 -4.09
CA CYS A 196 -2.64 -11.00 -3.43
C CYS A 196 -3.68 -9.90 -3.53
N ASN A 197 -3.24 -8.64 -3.36
CA ASN A 197 -4.12 -7.48 -3.47
C ASN A 197 -4.61 -7.31 -4.91
N VAL A 198 -3.77 -7.60 -5.91
CA VAL A 198 -4.14 -7.57 -7.33
C VAL A 198 -5.20 -8.64 -7.63
N LEU A 199 -4.99 -9.88 -7.16
CA LEU A 199 -5.94 -10.98 -7.38
C LEU A 199 -7.29 -10.69 -6.71
N ALA A 200 -7.28 -10.19 -5.47
CA ALA A 200 -8.51 -9.80 -4.78
C ALA A 200 -9.24 -8.63 -5.47
N ALA A 201 -8.51 -7.63 -5.98
CA ALA A 201 -9.11 -6.54 -6.74
C ALA A 201 -9.78 -7.04 -8.03
N ARG A 202 -9.14 -7.97 -8.76
CA ARG A 202 -9.74 -8.62 -9.94
C ARG A 202 -11.01 -9.39 -9.58
N ALA A 203 -11.00 -10.11 -8.45
CA ALA A 203 -12.18 -10.81 -7.95
C ALA A 203 -13.33 -9.85 -7.58
N ALA A 204 -13.01 -8.61 -7.20
CA ALA A 204 -13.98 -7.53 -6.99
C ALA A 204 -14.43 -6.83 -8.29
N GLY A 205 -13.98 -7.30 -9.46
CA GLY A 205 -14.38 -6.78 -10.78
C GLY A 205 -13.56 -5.61 -11.31
N LEU A 206 -12.55 -5.15 -10.57
CA LEU A 206 -11.62 -4.11 -11.04
C LEU A 206 -10.69 -4.68 -12.11
N GLN A 207 -10.28 -3.84 -13.06
CA GLN A 207 -9.02 -4.10 -13.74
C GLN A 207 -7.90 -3.95 -12.72
N ALA A 208 -6.95 -4.88 -12.64
CA ALA A 208 -5.82 -4.73 -11.73
C ALA A 208 -4.53 -5.32 -12.29
N VAL A 209 -3.42 -4.64 -11.99
CA VAL A 209 -2.08 -5.02 -12.44
C VAL A 209 -1.09 -4.95 -11.28
N ARG A 210 -0.13 -5.88 -11.27
CA ARG A 210 1.00 -5.82 -10.35
C ARG A 210 1.96 -4.74 -10.82
N PHE A 211 2.29 -3.81 -9.93
CA PHE A 211 3.17 -2.71 -10.24
C PHE A 211 4.61 -3.20 -10.45
N GLU A 212 5.19 -2.81 -11.58
CA GLU A 212 6.60 -3.03 -11.91
C GLU A 212 7.33 -1.72 -12.20
N SER A 213 6.66 -0.77 -12.85
CA SER A 213 7.22 0.56 -13.13
C SER A 213 6.15 1.58 -13.54
N ALA A 214 6.47 2.87 -13.44
CA ALA A 214 5.61 3.93 -13.99
C ALA A 214 5.43 3.82 -15.52
N ALA A 215 6.44 3.31 -16.24
CA ALA A 215 6.38 3.13 -17.70
C ALA A 215 5.35 2.07 -18.10
N GLN A 216 5.28 0.96 -17.35
CA GLN A 216 4.26 -0.07 -17.51
C GLN A 216 2.87 0.52 -17.34
N ILE A 217 2.63 1.31 -16.29
CA ILE A 217 1.31 1.90 -16.04
C ILE A 217 0.96 2.92 -17.13
N ARG A 218 1.92 3.71 -17.62
CA ARG A 218 1.70 4.62 -18.77
C ARG A 218 1.19 3.86 -19.99
N ALA A 219 1.85 2.77 -20.36
CA ALA A 219 1.48 1.98 -21.54
C ALA A 219 0.07 1.37 -21.45
N LEU A 220 -0.43 1.13 -20.22
CA LEU A 220 -1.77 0.61 -19.99
C LEU A 220 -2.87 1.68 -19.95
N THR A 221 -2.50 2.96 -19.90
CA THR A 221 -3.44 4.05 -19.55
C THR A 221 -3.42 5.23 -20.52
N LEU A 222 -2.28 5.56 -21.10
CA LEU A 222 -2.09 6.76 -21.91
C LEU A 222 -1.75 6.49 -23.39
N ASP A 223 -1.26 5.29 -23.67
CA ASP A 223 -0.84 4.83 -25.00
C ASP A 223 -1.90 3.89 -25.61
#